data_AF-A0A520NAG0-F1
#
_entry.id   AF-A0A520NAG0-F1
#
_cell.length_a   1.000
_cell.length_b   1.000
_cell.length_c   1.000
_cell.angle_alpha   90.00
_cell.angle_beta   90.00
_cell.angle_gamma   90.00
#
_symmetry.space_group_name_H-M   'P 1'
#
loop_
_entity.id
_entity.type
_entity.pdbx_description
1 polymer ?
#
loop_
_entity_poly.entity_id
_entity_poly.type
_entity_poly.pdbx_seq_one_letter_code
_entity_poly.pdbx_strand_id
1 'polypeptide(L)' 'DANTGGPVTTDMVKYGLSVHVLGLPCDPIWRSDEAIGLVGPRYFGIDADYQPL' A
#
# COMPACT_ATOMS: atom_id res chain seq x y z
N ASP A 1 3.42 -5.71 14.19
CA ASP A 1 2.91 -5.58 15.57
C ASP A 1 3.46 -4.28 16.13
N ALA A 2 2.58 -3.44 16.69
CA ALA A 2 2.97 -2.14 17.24
C ALA A 2 3.99 -2.24 18.38
N ASN A 3 4.03 -3.36 19.11
CA ASN A 3 4.92 -3.53 20.27
C ASN A 3 6.28 -4.11 19.91
N THR A 4 6.36 -4.92 18.87
CA THR A 4 7.58 -5.65 18.48
C THR A 4 8.19 -5.21 17.16
N GLY A 5 7.45 -4.45 16.34
CA GLY A 5 7.88 -4.04 15.00
C GLY A 5 7.85 -5.16 13.95
N GLY A 6 7.41 -6.37 14.31
CA GLY A 6 7.32 -7.48 13.36
C GLY A 6 6.28 -7.25 12.24
N PRO A 7 6.44 -7.88 11.07
CA PRO A 7 5.46 -7.79 9.99
C PRO A 7 4.12 -8.39 10.43
N VAL A 8 3.03 -7.85 9.89
CA VAL A 8 1.67 -8.38 10.06
C VAL A 8 1.14 -8.74 8.69
N THR A 9 0.90 -10.02 8.43
CA THR A 9 0.32 -10.51 7.19
C THR A 9 -1.21 -10.43 7.22
N THR A 10 -1.86 -10.49 6.05
CA THR A 10 -3.32 -10.31 5.90
C THR A 10 -4.15 -11.29 6.75
N ASP A 11 -3.70 -12.53 6.85
CA ASP A 11 -4.35 -13.60 7.64
C ASP A 11 -4.23 -13.39 9.16
N MET A 12 -3.29 -12.56 9.62
CA MET A 12 -3.15 -12.19 11.03
C MET A 12 -4.07 -11.05 11.46
N VAL A 13 -4.64 -10.31 10.49
CA VAL A 13 -5.45 -9.11 10.76
C VAL A 13 -6.77 -9.52 11.42
N LYS A 14 -7.04 -8.96 12.60
CA LYS A 14 -8.29 -9.13 13.33
C LYS A 14 -8.67 -7.86 14.07
N TYR A 15 -9.95 -7.73 14.40
CA TYR A 15 -10.44 -6.60 15.20
C TYR A 15 -9.67 -6.49 16.52
N GLY A 16 -9.31 -5.26 16.89
CA GLY A 16 -8.55 -4.95 18.11
C GLY A 16 -7.03 -5.16 18.00
N LEU A 17 -6.49 -5.57 16.84
CA LEU A 17 -5.05 -5.66 16.64
C LEU A 17 -4.45 -4.27 16.42
N SER A 18 -3.58 -3.82 17.33
CA SER A 18 -2.82 -2.58 17.18
C SER A 18 -1.66 -2.76 16.20
N VAL A 19 -1.61 -1.92 15.17
CA VAL A 19 -0.58 -1.93 14.13
C VAL A 19 -0.09 -0.52 13.81
N HIS A 20 1.14 -0.41 13.32
CA HIS A 20 1.66 0.78 12.65
C HIS A 20 1.69 0.53 11.14
N VAL A 21 1.39 1.56 10.35
CA VAL A 21 1.44 1.50 8.88
C VAL A 21 2.66 2.27 8.42
N LEU A 22 3.48 1.63 7.59
CA LEU A 22 4.64 2.24 6.97
C LEU A 22 4.42 2.28 5.46
N GLY A 23 4.61 3.45 4.85
CA GLY A 23 4.66 3.60 3.41
C GLY A 23 6.12 3.58 2.95
N LEU A 24 6.41 2.84 1.88
CA LEU A 24 7.72 2.83 1.22
C LEU A 24 7.55 3.24 -0.24
N PRO A 25 8.46 4.05 -0.81
CA PRO A 25 8.44 4.35 -2.22
C PRO A 25 8.54 3.06 -3.03
N CYS A 26 7.71 2.92 -4.06
CA CYS A 26 7.84 1.84 -5.03
C CYS A 26 9.10 2.02 -5.88
N ASP A 27 9.52 0.94 -6.54
CA ASP A 27 10.52 1.00 -7.60
C ASP A 27 10.09 2.03 -8.68
N PRO A 28 11.02 2.83 -9.24
CA PRO A 28 10.71 3.84 -10.24
C PRO A 28 9.93 3.33 -11.46
N ILE A 29 10.09 2.05 -11.84
CA ILE A 29 9.34 1.47 -12.97
C ILE A 29 7.83 1.54 -12.75
N TRP A 30 7.36 1.44 -11.51
CA TRP A 30 5.93 1.47 -11.18
C TRP A 30 5.33 2.87 -11.20
N ARG A 31 6.14 3.92 -11.44
CA ARG A 31 5.68 5.31 -11.55
C ARG A 31 5.48 5.75 -12.99
N SER A 32 5.75 4.89 -13.98
CA SER A 32 5.48 5.21 -15.38
C SER A 32 3.97 5.27 -15.65
N ASP A 33 3.57 5.98 -16.69
CA ASP A 33 2.16 6.12 -17.06
C ASP A 33 1.53 4.75 -17.41
N GLU A 34 2.29 3.85 -18.04
CA GLU A 34 1.84 2.50 -18.37
C GLU A 34 1.59 1.66 -17.11
N ALA A 35 2.50 1.75 -16.14
CA ALA A 35 2.37 1.05 -14.86
C ALA A 35 1.19 1.59 -14.06
N ILE A 36 1.03 2.92 -13.95
CA ILE A 36 -0.11 3.55 -13.28
C ILE A 36 -1.43 3.19 -13.98
N GLY A 37 -1.44 3.04 -15.31
CA GLY A 37 -2.59 2.53 -16.04
C GLY A 37 -3.02 1.11 -15.64
N LEU A 38 -2.06 0.27 -15.21
CA LEU A 38 -2.28 -1.12 -14.81
C LEU A 38 -2.55 -1.29 -13.30
N VAL A 39 -1.86 -0.53 -12.45
CA VAL A 39 -1.88 -0.72 -10.98
C VAL A 39 -2.21 0.55 -10.20
N GLY A 40 -2.59 1.63 -10.86
CA GLY A 40 -2.97 2.89 -10.22
C GLY A 40 -4.36 2.85 -9.56
N PRO A 41 -4.73 3.90 -8.81
CA PRO A 41 -5.98 3.92 -8.03
C PRO A 41 -7.24 3.59 -8.85
N ARG A 42 -7.32 4.12 -10.08
CA ARG A 42 -8.47 3.92 -10.97
C ARG A 42 -8.65 2.48 -11.44
N TYR A 43 -7.57 1.70 -11.54
CA TYR A 43 -7.67 0.26 -11.83
C TYR A 43 -8.48 -0.48 -10.76
N PHE A 44 -8.39 -0.02 -9.51
CA PHE A 44 -9.14 -0.55 -8.37
C PHE A 44 -10.48 0.16 -8.11
N GLY A 45 -10.94 1.02 -9.02
CA GLY A 45 -12.19 1.78 -8.87
C GLY A 45 -12.11 2.95 -7.88
N ILE A 46 -10.90 3.39 -7.52
CA ILE A 46 -10.69 4.56 -6.65
C ILE A 46 -10.52 5.79 -7.55
N ASP A 47 -11.42 6.76 -7.40
CA ASP A 47 -11.35 8.03 -8.15
C ASP A 47 -10.34 9.00 -7.52
N ALA A 48 -9.05 8.70 -7.74
CA ALA A 48 -7.93 9.51 -7.30
C ALA A 48 -6.74 9.40 -8.26
N ASP A 49 -5.89 10.42 -8.28
CA ASP A 49 -4.60 10.36 -8.97
C ASP A 49 -3.54 9.66 -8.12
N TYR A 50 -2.58 9.01 -8.79
CA TYR A 50 -1.42 8.46 -8.09
C TYR A 50 -0.54 9.61 -7.55
N GLN A 51 -0.31 9.59 -6.24
CA GLN A 51 0.61 10.51 -5.55
C GLN A 51 1.75 9.70 -4.91
N PRO A 52 3.00 9.90 -5.33
CA PRO A 52 4.15 9.27 -4.68
C PRO A 52 4.26 9.65 -3.20
N LEU A 53 4.70 8.69 -2.38
CA LEU A 53 5.07 8.89 -0.97
C LEU A 53 6.32 9.75 -0.82
#